data_AF-A4VIS0-F1
#
_entry.id   AF-A4VIS0-F1
#
_cell.length_a   1.000
_cell.length_b   1.000
_cell.length_c   1.000
_cell.angle_alpha   90.00
_cell.angle_beta   90.00
_cell.angle_gamma   90.00
#
_symmetry.space_group_name_H-M   'P 1'
#
loop_
_entity.id
_entity.type
_entity.pdbx_description
1 polymer ?
#
loop_
_entity_poly.entity_id
_entity_poly.type
_entity_poly.pdbx_seq_one_letter_code
_entity_poly.pdbx_strand_id
1 'polypeptide(L)' 'MDSMHWLLTLIVIGFVLLCVGFNYRDKRWGVGLLSLGILTMFSTLAFKMYITFY' A
#
# COMPACT_ATOMS: atom_id res chain seq x y z
N MET A 1 8.43 11.92 14.45
CA MET A 1 8.64 10.53 13.98
C MET A 1 9.29 10.64 12.62
N ASP A 2 10.47 10.07 12.43
CA ASP A 2 11.25 10.16 11.20
C ASP A 2 10.46 9.74 9.95
N SER A 3 10.64 10.44 8.84
CA SER A 3 9.98 10.17 7.55
C SER A 3 10.15 8.71 7.08
N MET A 4 11.23 8.07 7.52
CA MET A 4 11.50 6.63 7.37
C MET A 4 10.42 5.74 7.99
N HIS A 5 9.96 6.04 9.21
CA HIS A 5 8.93 5.25 9.88
C HIS A 5 7.56 5.36 9.19
N TRP A 6 7.26 6.52 8.60
CA TRP A 6 6.02 6.74 7.88
C TRP A 6 5.96 5.95 6.57
N LEU A 7 7.06 5.95 5.80
CA LEU A 7 7.19 5.16 4.58
C LEU A 7 7.09 3.66 4.86
N LEU A 8 7.75 3.18 5.92
CA LEU A 8 7.67 1.79 6.36
C LEU A 8 6.24 1.37 6.70
N THR A 9 5.51 2.22 7.41
CA THR A 9 4.12 1.96 7.80
C THR A 9 3.21 1.83 6.57
N LEU A 10 3.34 2.72 5.58
CA LEU A 10 2.57 2.65 4.33
C LEU A 10 2.86 1.38 3.53
N ILE A 11 4.13 0.97 3.45
CA ILE A 11 4.54 -0.27 2.77
C ILE A 11 3.94 -1.50 3.47
N VAL A 12 4.04 -1.56 4.80
CA VAL A 12 3.49 -2.68 5.59
C VAL A 12 1.98 -2.79 5.39
N ILE A 13 1.25 -1.67 5.45
CA ILE A 13 -0.20 -1.63 5.21
C ILE A 13 -0.53 -2.10 3.78
N GLY A 14 0.20 -1.62 2.77
CA GLY A 14 0.03 -2.06 1.39
C GLY A 14 0.25 -3.57 1.22
N PHE A 15 1.28 -4.12 1.86
CA PHE A 15 1.58 -5.56 1.82
C PHE A 15 0.48 -6.39 2.46
N VAL A 16 -0.04 -5.96 3.61
CA VAL A 16 -1.16 -6.64 4.28
C VAL A 16 -2.41 -6.61 3.41
N LEU A 17 -2.73 -5.47 2.80
CA LEU A 17 -3.87 -5.36 1.88
C LEU A 17 -3.74 -6.30 0.68
N LEU A 18 -2.54 -6.40 0.08
CA LEU A 18 -2.27 -7.31 -1.01
C LEU A 18 -2.42 -8.78 -0.58
N CYS A 19 -1.87 -9.16 0.58
CA CYS A 19 -2.02 -10.51 1.12
C CYS A 19 -3.49 -10.87 1.39
N VAL A 20 -4.25 -9.95 2.01
CA VAL A 20 -5.68 -10.15 2.28
C VAL A 20 -6.47 -10.23 0.96
N GLY A 21 -6.21 -9.34 0.00
CA GLY A 21 -6.85 -9.37 -1.30
C GLY A 21 -6.54 -10.65 -2.08
N PHE A 22 -5.31 -11.15 -1.99
CA PHE A 22 -4.91 -12.41 -2.61
C PHE A 22 -5.57 -13.63 -1.95
N ASN A 23 -5.73 -13.62 -0.63
CA ASN A 23 -6.44 -14.67 0.10
C ASN A 23 -7.93 -14.71 -0.27
N TYR A 24 -8.55 -13.55 -0.46
CA TYR A 24 -9.96 -13.44 -0.88
C TYR A 24 -10.14 -13.38 -2.41
N ARG A 25 -9.11 -13.68 -3.20
CA ARG A 25 -9.10 -13.62 -4.67
C ARG A 25 -10.33 -14.25 -5.33
N ASP A 26 -10.75 -15.41 -4.83
CA ASP A 26 -11.87 -16.19 -5.36
C ASP A 26 -13.22 -15.51 -5.14
N LYS A 27 -13.33 -14.63 -4.15
CA LYS A 27 -14.51 -13.79 -3.96
C LYS A 27 -14.36 -12.55 -4.85
N ARG A 28 -15.47 -12.11 -5.45
CA ARG A 28 -15.59 -10.85 -6.23
C ARG A 28 -14.90 -9.63 -5.58
N TRP A 29 -14.77 -9.63 -4.25
CA TRP A 29 -14.15 -8.56 -3.46
C TRP A 29 -12.61 -8.64 -3.37
N GLY A 30 -12.00 -9.82 -3.58
CA GLY A 30 -10.55 -10.00 -3.49
C GLY A 30 -9.78 -9.18 -4.53
N VAL A 31 -10.31 -9.09 -5.75
CA VAL A 31 -9.72 -8.25 -6.81
C VAL A 31 -9.76 -6.76 -6.44
N GLY A 32 -10.81 -6.31 -5.75
CA GLY A 32 -10.92 -4.93 -5.25
C GLY A 32 -9.94 -4.64 -4.10
N LEU A 33 -9.72 -5.59 -3.20
CA LEU A 33 -8.70 -5.48 -2.14
C LEU A 33 -7.28 -5.49 -2.71
N LEU A 34 -7.03 -6.29 -3.76
CA LEU A 34 -5.76 -6.28 -4.48
C LEU A 34 -5.51 -4.94 -5.17
N SER A 35 -6.50 -4.37 -5.87
CA SER A 35 -6.33 -3.06 -6.51
C SER A 35 -6.11 -1.95 -5.49
N LEU A 36 -6.78 -1.99 -4.33
CA LEU A 36 -6.51 -1.08 -3.21
C LEU A 36 -5.08 -1.23 -2.68
N GLY A 37 -4.58 -2.45 -2.51
CA GLY A 37 -3.20 -2.69 -2.07
C GLY A 37 -2.15 -2.14 -3.04
N ILE A 38 -2.39 -2.27 -4.34
CA ILE A 38 -1.55 -1.67 -5.39
C ILE A 38 -1.61 -0.13 -5.30
N LEU A 39 -2.81 0.43 -5.10
CA LEU A 39 -3.00 1.87 -4.98
C LEU A 39 -2.29 2.44 -3.75
N THR A 40 -2.31 1.71 -2.62
CA THR A 40 -1.55 2.06 -1.41
C THR A 40 -0.05 2.07 -1.68
N MET A 41 0.48 1.07 -2.40
CA MET A 41 1.90 1.07 -2.78
C MET A 41 2.26 2.25 -3.68
N PHE A 42 1.37 2.64 -4.59
CA PHE A 42 1.55 3.82 -5.42
C PHE A 42 1.53 5.12 -4.59
N SER A 43 0.68 5.18 -3.56
CA SER A 43 0.64 6.29 -2.61
C SER A 43 1.95 6.41 -1.81
N THR A 44 2.58 5.30 -1.42
CA THR A 44 3.91 5.31 -0.79
C THR A 44 4.96 5.96 -1.70
N LEU A 45 4.96 5.63 -3.00
CA LEU A 45 5.87 6.24 -3.97
C LEU A 45 5.62 7.75 -4.10
N ALA A 46 4.35 8.17 -4.18
CA ALA A 46 3.98 9.59 -4.21
C ALA A 46 4.43 10.32 -2.94
N PHE A 47 4.26 9.71 -1.76
CA PHE A 47 4.69 10.28 -0.48
C PHE A 47 6.21 10.40 -0.39
N LYS A 48 6.94 9.39 -0.88
CA LYS A 48 8.40 9.43 -0.97
C LYS A 48 8.88 10.54 -1.90
N MET A 49 8.23 10.72 -3.05
CA MET A 49 8.52 11.82 -3.96
C MET A 49 8.25 13.17 -3.29
N TYR A 50 7.13 13.32 -2.59
CA TYR A 50 6.80 14.56 -1.87
C TYR A 50 7.91 14.94 -0.87
N ILE A 51 8.33 14.03 0.01
CA ILE A 51 9.42 14.29 0.97
C ILE A 51 10.77 14.57 0.28
N THR A 52 10.99 14.04 -0.92
CA THR A 52 12.26 14.19 -1.63
C THR A 52 12.36 15.53 -2.36
N PHE A 53 11.23 16.04 -2.86
CA PHE A 53 11.18 17.27 -3.66
C PHE A 53 10.72 18.51 -2.88
N TYR A 54 10.16 18.33 -1.68
CA TYR A 54 9.75 19.38 -0.74
C TYR A 54 10.44 19.20 0.61
#